data_AF-A0A535JTU4-F1
#
_entry.id   AF-A0A535JTU4-F1
#
_cell.length_a   1.000
_cell.length_b   1.000
_cell.length_c   1.000
_cell.angle_alpha   90.00
_cell.angle_beta   90.00
_cell.angle_gamma   90.00
#
_symmetry.space_group_name_H-M   'P 1'
#
loop_
_entity.id
_entity.type
_entity.pdbx_description
1 polymer ?
#
loop_
_entity_poly.entity_id
_entity_poly.type
_entity_poly.pdbx_seq_one_letter_code
_entity_poly.pdbx_strand_id
1 'polypeptide(L)'
;MDDYQKEIADLEAQVERLVEAEGDAKTITELTMQLEILKAIYSRALDLLARGRTDEGLRYGLRIQGYGEWSLDNVYAFVYERSVELEPKAHRAFVGGIRTTDFALLLNS
;
A
#
# COMPACT_ATOMS: atom_id res chain seq x y z
N MET A 1 7.09 14.77 -2.71
CA MET A 1 7.08 13.69 -1.73
C MET A 1 5.80 13.85 -0.95
N ASP A 2 4.91 12.87 -1.04
CA ASP A 2 3.71 12.79 -0.20
C ASP A 2 4.04 12.14 1.16
N ASP A 3 3.07 12.17 2.08
CA ASP A 3 3.23 11.67 3.45
C ASP A 3 3.53 10.16 3.48
N TYR A 4 2.97 9.37 2.56
CA TYR A 4 3.22 7.93 2.47
C TYR A 4 4.65 7.63 2.00
N GLN A 5 5.13 8.33 0.97
CA GLN A 5 6.51 8.23 0.52
C GLN A 5 7.49 8.63 1.63
N LYS A 6 7.15 9.66 2.41
CA LYS A 6 7.96 10.08 3.56
C LYS A 6 7.98 9.02 4.65
N GLU A 7 6.83 8.47 5.02
CA GLU A 7 6.74 7.38 6.01
C GLU A 7 7.58 6.17 5.60
N ILE A 8 7.50 5.77 4.32
CA ILE A 8 8.32 4.68 3.77
C ILE A 8 9.81 5.00 3.89
N ALA A 9 10.23 6.21 3.53
CA ALA A 9 11.64 6.62 3.60
C ALA A 9 12.16 6.70 5.05
N ASP A 10 11.33 7.20 5.98
CA ASP A 10 11.67 7.28 7.39
C ASP A 10 11.85 5.87 8.00
N LEU A 11 10.99 4.91 7.60
CA LEU A 11 11.08 3.51 8.01
C LEU A 11 12.28 2.79 7.37
N GLU A 12 12.58 3.05 6.09
CA GLU A 12 13.80 2.58 5.42
C GLU A 12 15.05 3.00 6.21
N ALA A 13 15.16 4.29 6.49
CA ALA A 13 16.30 4.82 7.24
C ALA A 13 16.37 4.26 8.67
N GLN A 14 15.23 3.92 9.29
CA GLN A 14 15.22 3.25 10.59
C GLN A 14 15.76 1.82 10.51
N VAL A 15 15.35 1.05 9.50
CA VAL A 15 15.85 -0.31 9.26
C VAL A 15 17.36 -0.28 8.99
N GLU A 16 17.83 0.62 8.13
CA GLU A 16 19.26 0.78 7.81
C GLU A 16 20.08 1.08 9.07
N ARG A 17 19.67 2.05 9.89
CA ARG A 17 20.34 2.37 11.16
C ARG A 17 20.39 1.18 12.13
N LEU A 18 19.33 0.38 12.19
CA LEU A 18 19.30 -0.82 13.04
C LEU A 18 20.25 -1.90 12.52
N VAL A 19 20.34 -2.10 11.21
CA VAL A 19 21.28 -3.04 10.60
C VAL A 19 22.73 -2.61 10.85
N GLU A 20 23.04 -1.32 10.66
CA GLU A 20 24.38 -0.77 10.90
C GLU A 20 24.79 -0.87 12.38
N ALA A 21 23.84 -0.73 13.30
CA ALA A 21 24.08 -0.84 14.73
C ALA A 21 24.07 -2.28 15.27
N GLU A 22 23.99 -3.30 14.40
CA GLU A 22 23.80 -4.71 14.78
C GLU A 22 22.65 -4.89 15.79
N GLY A 23 21.55 -4.16 15.54
CA GLY A 23 20.36 -4.17 16.36
C GLY A 23 19.66 -5.53 16.40
N ASP A 24 18.60 -5.63 17.20
CA ASP A 24 17.84 -6.86 17.37
C ASP A 24 17.30 -7.41 16.03
N ALA A 25 17.72 -8.62 15.69
CA ALA A 25 17.40 -9.26 14.41
C ALA A 25 15.90 -9.46 14.19
N LYS A 26 15.15 -9.70 15.28
CA LYS A 26 13.70 -9.83 15.23
C LYS A 26 13.06 -8.50 14.85
N THR A 27 13.45 -7.41 15.51
CA THR A 27 12.99 -6.05 15.23
C THR A 27 13.29 -5.65 13.78
N ILE A 28 14.51 -5.90 13.29
CA ILE A 28 14.89 -5.64 11.89
C ILE A 28 13.98 -6.40 10.94
N THR A 29 13.70 -7.67 11.23
CA THR A 29 12.83 -8.51 10.39
C THR A 29 11.40 -7.96 10.35
N GLU A 30 10.83 -7.62 11.51
CA GLU A 30 9.47 -7.08 11.62
C GLU A 30 9.31 -5.76 10.87
N LEU A 31 10.25 -4.82 11.05
CA LEU A 31 10.23 -3.53 10.34
C LEU A 31 10.44 -3.71 8.82
N THR A 32 11.30 -4.63 8.41
CA THR A 32 11.49 -4.96 6.98
C THR A 32 10.21 -5.51 6.37
N MET A 33 9.51 -6.39 7.08
CA MET A 33 8.22 -6.93 6.64
C MET A 33 7.18 -5.80 6.51
N GLN A 34 7.06 -4.93 7.51
CA GLN A 34 6.18 -3.77 7.44
C GLN A 34 6.50 -2.88 6.24
N LEU A 35 7.79 -2.61 6.01
CA LEU A 35 8.25 -1.81 4.90
C LEU A 35 7.87 -2.41 3.53
N GLU A 36 8.01 -3.72 3.37
CA GLU A 36 7.61 -4.41 2.13
C GLU A 36 6.10 -4.28 1.86
N ILE A 37 5.28 -4.32 2.91
CA ILE A 37 3.82 -4.13 2.82
C ILE A 37 3.50 -2.70 2.41
N LEU A 38 4.06 -1.71 3.10
CA LEU A 38 3.81 -0.29 2.80
C LEU A 38 4.21 0.08 1.36
N LYS A 39 5.36 -0.41 0.90
CA LYS A 39 5.80 -0.23 -0.49
C LYS A 39 4.83 -0.86 -1.49
N ALA A 40 4.34 -2.07 -1.20
CA ALA A 40 3.38 -2.74 -2.07
C ALA A 40 2.06 -1.97 -2.16
N ILE A 41 1.50 -1.53 -1.03
CA ILE A 41 0.27 -0.74 -0.97
C ILE A 41 0.45 0.59 -1.71
N TYR A 42 1.50 1.34 -1.39
CA TYR A 42 1.76 2.63 -2.00
C TYR A 42 1.94 2.53 -3.52
N SER A 43 2.71 1.54 -3.99
CA SER A 43 2.87 1.30 -5.43
C SER A 43 1.52 1.00 -6.10
N ARG A 44 0.67 0.18 -5.49
CA ARG A 44 -0.65 -0.13 -6.04
C ARG A 44 -1.60 1.07 -6.02
N ALA A 45 -1.52 1.91 -4.99
CA ALA A 45 -2.27 3.15 -4.90
C ALA A 45 -1.87 4.15 -6.00
N LEU A 46 -0.57 4.32 -6.27
CA LEU A 46 -0.10 5.18 -7.36
C LEU A 46 -0.56 4.69 -8.74
N ASP A 47 -0.47 3.38 -8.98
CA ASP A 47 -0.95 2.78 -10.22
C ASP A 47 -2.46 3.01 -10.42
N LEU A 48 -3.25 2.79 -9.36
CA LEU A 48 -4.69 3.00 -9.40
C LEU A 48 -5.02 4.48 -9.62
N LEU A 49 -4.39 5.37 -8.85
CA LEU A 49 -4.52 6.83 -8.96
C LEU A 49 -4.25 7.32 -10.40
N ALA A 50 -3.20 6.78 -11.04
CA ALA A 50 -2.84 7.09 -12.41
C ALA A 50 -3.91 6.62 -13.41
N ARG A 51 -4.42 5.39 -13.28
CA ARG A 51 -5.50 4.86 -14.14
C ARG A 51 -6.77 5.69 -14.07
N GLY A 52 -7.17 6.08 -12.85
CA GLY A 52 -8.35 6.91 -12.65
C GLY A 52 -8.20 8.35 -13.15
N ARG A 53 -7.08 8.76 -13.77
CA ARG A 53 -7.00 10.04 -14.50
C ARG A 53 -7.82 10.01 -15.79
N THR A 54 -7.85 8.87 -16.47
CA THR A 54 -8.55 8.67 -17.75
C THR A 54 -9.84 7.86 -17.62
N ASP A 55 -10.06 7.23 -16.47
CA ASP A 55 -11.23 6.38 -16.22
C ASP A 55 -12.17 7.03 -15.19
N GLU A 56 -13.30 7.55 -15.66
CA GLU A 56 -14.34 8.13 -14.82
C GLU A 56 -15.07 7.10 -13.95
N GLY A 57 -15.17 5.86 -14.43
CA GLY A 57 -15.81 4.75 -13.72
C GLY A 57 -15.09 4.46 -12.41
N LEU A 58 -13.75 4.44 -12.42
CA LEU A 58 -12.96 4.26 -11.19
C LEU A 58 -13.18 5.38 -10.18
N ARG A 59 -13.23 6.64 -10.65
CA ARG A 59 -13.48 7.79 -9.78
C ARG A 59 -14.87 7.73 -9.16
N TYR A 60 -15.86 7.32 -9.95
CA TYR A 60 -17.22 7.14 -9.49
C TYR A 60 -17.32 5.97 -8.48
N GLY A 61 -16.72 4.83 -8.80
CA GLY A 61 -16.61 3.64 -7.96
C GLY A 61 -16.07 3.95 -6.57
N LEU A 62 -14.95 4.68 -6.51
CA LEU A 62 -14.35 5.11 -5.24
C LEU A 62 -15.32 5.93 -4.39
N ARG A 63 -16.03 6.88 -5.01
CA ARG A 63 -16.98 7.75 -4.31
C ARG A 63 -18.19 6.97 -3.79
N ILE A 64 -18.79 6.08 -4.59
CA ILE A 64 -19.97 5.31 -4.18
C ILE A 64 -19.65 4.28 -3.10
N GLN A 65 -18.41 3.79 -3.03
CA GLN A 65 -17.94 2.95 -1.94
C GLN A 65 -17.64 3.73 -0.65
N GLY A 66 -17.80 5.07 -0.65
CA GLY A 66 -17.73 5.91 0.55
C GLY A 66 -16.36 6.49 0.87
N TYR A 67 -15.34 6.27 0.04
CA TYR A 67 -13.99 6.82 0.24
C TYR A 67 -13.90 8.32 -0.12
N GLY A 68 -14.88 8.86 -0.85
CA GLY A 68 -14.95 10.29 -1.18
C GLY A 68 -14.33 10.64 -2.54
N GLU A 69 -13.72 11.83 -2.63
CA GLU A 69 -13.16 12.35 -3.88
C GLU A 69 -11.92 11.57 -4.35
N TRP A 70 -11.60 11.67 -5.65
CA TRP A 70 -10.43 11.02 -6.22
C TRP A 70 -9.13 11.75 -5.83
N SER A 71 -8.57 11.39 -4.68
CA SER A 71 -7.29 11.87 -4.15
C SER A 71 -6.35 10.71 -3.85
N LEU A 72 -5.05 10.99 -3.69
CA LEU A 72 -4.09 9.98 -3.25
C LEU A 72 -4.51 9.36 -1.91
N ASP A 73 -4.94 10.18 -0.95
CA ASP A 73 -5.31 9.70 0.39
C ASP A 73 -6.47 8.70 0.36
N ASN A 74 -7.51 9.02 -0.41
CA ASN A 74 -8.69 8.16 -0.51
C ASN A 74 -8.40 6.88 -1.32
N VAL A 75 -7.59 6.99 -2.37
CA VAL A 75 -7.14 5.82 -3.14
C VAL A 75 -6.22 4.92 -2.29
N TYR A 76 -5.33 5.51 -1.50
CA TYR A 76 -4.45 4.78 -0.59
C TYR A 76 -5.27 4.07 0.49
N ALA A 77 -6.24 4.76 1.11
CA ALA A 77 -7.14 4.17 2.11
C ALA A 77 -7.90 2.95 1.54
N PHE A 78 -8.44 3.07 0.32
CA PHE A 78 -9.08 1.94 -0.37
C PHE A 78 -8.13 0.77 -0.58
N VAL A 79 -6.94 1.01 -1.17
CA VAL A 79 -5.97 -0.06 -1.42
C VAL A 79 -5.50 -0.71 -0.12
N TYR A 80 -5.30 0.08 0.94
CA TYR A 80 -4.93 -0.42 2.26
C TYR A 80 -6.00 -1.34 2.83
N GLU A 81 -7.26 -0.89 2.88
CA GLU A 81 -8.37 -1.67 3.44
C GLU A 81 -8.57 -2.97 2.67
N ARG A 82 -8.61 -2.90 1.34
CA ARG A 82 -8.71 -4.09 0.48
C ARG A 82 -7.50 -5.02 0.60
N SER A 83 -6.32 -4.48 0.90
CA SER A 83 -5.13 -5.30 1.17
C SER A 83 -5.26 -6.05 2.49
N VAL A 84 -5.83 -5.45 3.52
CA VAL A 84 -6.09 -6.10 4.82
C VAL A 84 -7.11 -7.24 4.70
N GLU A 85 -8.07 -7.11 3.77
CA GLU A 85 -9.05 -8.17 3.46
C GLU A 85 -8.45 -9.36 2.70
N LEU A 86 -7.24 -9.23 2.13
CA LEU A 86 -6.57 -10.37 1.49
C LEU A 86 -6.21 -11.40 2.56
N GLU A 87 -6.60 -12.67 2.35
CA GLU A 87 -6.35 -13.75 3.31
C GLU A 87 -4.91 -13.71 3.84
N PRO A 88 -4.71 -13.56 5.17
CA PRO A 88 -3.38 -13.50 5.75
C PRO A 88 -2.73 -14.88 5.69
N LYS A 89 -1.99 -15.13 4.62
CA LYS A 89 -1.04 -16.23 4.49
C LYS A 89 0.33 -15.79 5.02
N ALA A 90 1.37 -16.61 4.79
CA ALA A 90 2.76 -16.21 5.01
C ALA A 90 3.06 -14.84 4.36
N HIS A 91 3.89 -14.01 5.00
CA HIS A 91 4.21 -12.63 4.58
C HIS A 91 4.48 -12.45 3.08
N ARG A 92 5.29 -13.33 2.48
CA ARG A 92 5.56 -13.28 1.02
C ARG A 92 4.31 -13.47 0.18
N ALA A 93 3.40 -14.34 0.60
CA ALA A 93 2.13 -14.57 -0.09
C ALA A 93 1.19 -13.36 0.10
N PHE A 94 1.22 -12.70 1.25
CA PHE A 94 0.46 -11.47 1.50
C PHE A 94 0.94 -10.32 0.61
N VAL A 95 2.24 -10.01 0.62
CA VAL A 95 2.85 -9.00 -0.26
C VAL A 95 2.65 -9.34 -1.73
N GLY A 96 2.78 -10.62 -2.09
CA GLY A 96 2.47 -11.13 -3.43
C GLY A 96 1.02 -10.86 -3.83
N GLY A 97 0.07 -11.14 -2.93
CA GLY A 97 -1.35 -10.85 -3.10
C GLY A 97 -1.58 -9.39 -3.44
N ILE A 98 -1.08 -8.46 -2.61
CA ILE A 98 -1.19 -7.01 -2.85
C ILE A 98 -0.66 -6.64 -4.24
N ARG A 99 0.50 -7.16 -4.62
CA ARG A 99 1.12 -6.82 -5.92
C ARG A 99 0.30 -7.32 -7.12
N THR A 100 -0.42 -8.43 -6.98
CA THR A 100 -1.16 -9.06 -8.07
C THR A 100 -2.65 -8.72 -8.11
N THR A 101 -3.23 -8.20 -7.01
CA THR A 101 -4.63 -7.82 -6.94
C THR A 101 -4.93 -6.67 -7.90
N ASP A 102 -5.96 -6.84 -8.73
CA ASP A 102 -6.46 -5.76 -9.59
C ASP A 102 -7.49 -4.91 -8.83
N PHE A 103 -6.98 -3.92 -8.09
CA PHE A 103 -7.81 -3.00 -7.32
C PHE A 103 -8.79 -2.17 -8.17
N ALA A 104 -8.53 -2.02 -9.47
CA ALA A 104 -9.48 -1.35 -10.37
C ALA A 104 -10.75 -2.17 -10.56
N LEU A 105 -10.62 -3.50 -10.63
CA LEU A 105 -11.77 -4.41 -10.72
C LEU A 105 -12.62 -4.35 -9.44
N LEU A 106 -11.98 -4.21 -8.27
CA LEU A 106 -12.66 -4.08 -6.97
C LEU A 106 -13.41 -2.75 -6.78
N LEU A 107 -13.07 -1.71 -7.55
CA LEU A 107 -13.83 -0.45 -7.54
C LEU A 107 -15.08 -0.51 -8.42
N ASN A 108 -15.06 -1.35 -9.44
CA ASN A 108 -16.12 -1.49 -10.43
C ASN A 108 -17.08 -2.66 -10.12
N SER A 109 -16.85 -3.39 -9.03
CA SER A 109 -17.67 -4.52 -8.55
C SER A 109 -18.85 -4.09 -7.68
#